data_AF-A0A355G3W3-F1
#
_entry.id   AF-A0A355G3W3-F1
#
_cell.length_a   1.000
_cell.length_b   1.000
_cell.length_c   1.000
_cell.angle_alpha   90.00
_cell.angle_beta   90.00
_cell.angle_gamma   90.00
#
_symmetry.space_group_name_H-M   'P 1'
#
loop_
_entity.id
_entity.type
_entity.pdbx_description
1 polymer ?
#
loop_
_entity_poly.entity_id
_entity_poly.type
_entity_poly.pdbx_seq_one_letter_code
_entity_poly.pdbx_strand_id
1 'polypeptide(L)'
;MEKLTKKLLILVGPLMLMTGCQEHSDQRLTQMALQQTKIQAEQSRQMLELQQEVATGARQLVSADAQSRQEIVAMQHDLQIERANMDQRWDQLEQERKSLASQRHFDSVIAEVISNLGIILICLLPLVVCWQLLRQTVEPATENEIAELLLEDLVSSKPLLFPQKPFMPENSEHQELASDAPAQNRLGTMNS
;
A
#
# COMPACT_ATOMS: atom_id res chain seq x y z
N MET A 1 72.27 90.38 12.82
CA MET A 1 72.39 90.29 11.34
C MET A 1 72.24 88.85 10.83
N GLU A 2 72.85 87.83 11.45
CA GLU A 2 72.79 86.43 10.97
C GLU A 2 71.42 85.72 11.04
N LYS A 3 70.53 86.10 11.97
CA LYS A 3 69.18 85.48 12.04
C LYS A 3 68.28 85.88 10.87
N LEU A 4 68.55 87.03 10.24
CA LEU A 4 67.73 87.57 9.16
C LEU A 4 68.10 86.95 7.80
N THR A 5 69.39 86.69 7.57
CA THR A 5 69.88 85.99 6.37
C THR A 5 69.42 84.52 6.32
N LYS A 6 69.39 83.82 7.45
CA LYS A 6 68.88 82.44 7.52
C LYS A 6 67.37 82.34 7.23
N LYS A 7 66.56 83.30 7.71
CA LYS A 7 65.12 83.33 7.39
C LYS A 7 64.85 83.67 5.93
N LEU A 8 65.65 84.55 5.32
CA LEU A 8 65.54 84.86 3.90
C LEU A 8 65.88 83.64 3.02
N LEU A 9 66.90 82.87 3.39
CA LEU A 9 67.33 81.68 2.63
C LEU A 9 66.29 80.54 2.68
N ILE A 10 65.61 80.36 3.82
CA ILE A 10 64.54 79.35 3.97
C ILE A 10 63.26 79.75 3.23
N LEU A 11 62.98 81.04 3.07
CA LEU A 11 61.81 81.52 2.33
C LEU A 11 62.07 81.55 0.81
N VAL A 12 63.27 81.93 0.38
CA VAL A 12 63.63 82.08 -1.04
C VAL A 12 63.99 80.75 -1.69
N GLY A 13 64.55 79.80 -0.92
CA GLY A 13 64.89 78.46 -1.40
C GLY A 13 63.73 77.71 -2.08
N PRO A 14 62.55 77.55 -1.45
CA PRO A 14 61.41 76.87 -2.08
C PRO A 14 60.76 77.70 -3.18
N LEU A 15 60.82 79.03 -3.11
CA LEU A 15 60.26 79.93 -4.15
C LEU A 15 61.01 79.78 -5.48
N MET A 16 62.34 79.61 -5.43
CA MET A 16 63.18 79.36 -6.63
C MET A 16 62.98 77.97 -7.25
N LEU A 17 62.57 76.96 -6.47
CA LEU A 17 62.21 75.65 -7.02
C LEU A 17 60.85 75.65 -7.71
N MET A 18 59.93 76.53 -7.33
CA MET A 18 58.60 76.62 -7.93
C MET A 18 58.57 77.42 -9.23
N THR A 19 59.51 78.34 -9.45
CA THR A 19 59.54 79.20 -10.65
C THR A 19 60.30 78.61 -11.85
N GLY A 20 60.85 77.38 -11.73
CA GLY A 20 61.63 76.72 -12.78
C GLY A 20 60.83 75.86 -13.79
N CYS A 21 59.52 75.73 -13.62
CA CYS A 21 58.67 74.81 -14.41
C CYS A 21 57.64 75.50 -15.32
N GLN A 22 57.83 76.77 -15.66
CA GLN A 22 56.78 77.54 -16.33
C GLN A 22 57.40 78.32 -17.48
N GLU A 23 57.37 77.74 -18.69
CA GLU A 23 57.18 78.47 -19.96
C GLU A 23 57.22 77.48 -21.15
N HIS A 24 58.08 76.44 -21.09
CA HIS A 24 58.35 75.60 -22.26
C HIS A 24 57.60 74.25 -22.32
N SER A 25 57.01 73.79 -21.20
CA SER A 25 56.22 72.55 -21.11
C SER A 25 54.75 72.74 -21.49
N ASP A 26 54.20 73.93 -21.26
CA ASP A 26 52.75 74.16 -21.27
C ASP A 26 52.17 74.17 -22.69
N GLN A 27 52.93 74.63 -23.69
CA GLN A 27 52.48 74.56 -25.09
C GLN A 27 52.42 73.12 -25.61
N ARG A 28 53.33 72.24 -25.16
CA ARG A 28 53.33 70.83 -25.58
C ARG A 28 52.27 70.03 -24.84
N LEU A 29 52.05 70.33 -23.56
CA LEU A 29 50.99 69.73 -22.75
C LEU A 29 49.59 70.15 -23.23
N THR A 30 49.39 71.42 -23.58
CA THR A 30 48.11 71.90 -24.12
C THR A 30 47.85 71.35 -25.52
N GLN A 31 48.86 71.22 -26.38
CA GLN A 31 48.71 70.51 -27.66
C GLN A 31 48.42 69.02 -27.48
N MET A 32 49.10 68.33 -26.56
CA MET A 32 48.81 66.92 -26.27
C MET A 32 47.41 66.72 -25.67
N ALA A 33 46.95 67.62 -24.78
CA ALA A 33 45.61 67.58 -24.22
C ALA A 33 44.53 67.81 -25.29
N LEU A 34 44.75 68.75 -26.21
CA LEU A 34 43.87 68.99 -27.36
C LEU A 34 43.84 67.82 -28.34
N GLN A 35 44.96 67.11 -28.50
CA GLN A 35 45.04 65.94 -29.37
C GLN A 35 44.35 64.72 -28.74
N GLN A 36 44.47 64.53 -27.42
CA GLN A 36 43.77 63.47 -26.70
C GLN A 36 42.26 63.66 -26.70
N THR A 37 41.77 64.90 -26.54
CA THR A 37 40.32 65.17 -26.57
C THR A 37 39.69 64.87 -27.92
N LYS A 38 40.40 65.12 -29.04
CA LYS A 38 39.91 64.76 -30.38
C LYS A 38 39.80 63.24 -30.56
N ILE A 39 40.84 62.49 -30.21
CA ILE A 39 40.85 61.02 -30.33
C ILE A 39 39.84 60.39 -29.35
N GLN A 40 39.68 60.96 -28.15
CA GLN A 40 38.74 60.51 -27.13
C GLN A 40 37.28 60.76 -27.52
N ALA A 41 36.98 61.84 -28.27
CA ALA A 41 35.65 62.09 -28.80
C ALA A 41 35.21 61.00 -29.80
N GLU A 42 36.14 60.54 -30.65
CA GLU A 42 35.88 59.44 -31.60
C GLU A 42 35.73 58.10 -30.88
N GLN A 43 36.60 57.79 -29.90
CA GLN A 43 36.48 56.59 -29.08
C GLN A 43 35.21 56.57 -28.23
N SER A 44 34.78 57.73 -27.71
CA SER A 44 33.56 57.86 -26.92
C SER A 44 32.31 57.53 -27.75
N ARG A 45 32.29 57.87 -29.05
CA ARG A 45 31.18 57.51 -29.95
C ARG A 45 31.08 55.99 -30.15
N GLN A 46 32.18 55.34 -30.44
CA GLN A 46 32.22 53.88 -30.59
C GLN A 46 31.86 53.17 -29.28
N MET A 47 32.33 53.69 -28.14
CA MET A 47 31.99 53.17 -26.82
C MET A 47 30.50 53.33 -26.51
N LEU A 48 29.87 54.43 -26.91
CA LEU A 48 28.44 54.66 -26.74
C LEU A 48 27.60 53.68 -27.55
N GLU A 49 27.98 53.40 -28.80
CA GLU A 49 27.31 52.41 -29.64
C GLU A 49 27.39 51.00 -29.03
N LEU A 50 28.58 50.58 -28.59
CA LEU A 50 28.77 49.29 -27.92
C LEU A 50 28.02 49.21 -26.59
N GLN A 51 28.04 50.26 -25.77
CA GLN A 51 27.28 50.30 -24.53
C GLN A 51 25.78 50.24 -24.78
N GLN A 52 25.29 50.88 -25.84
CA GLN A 52 23.89 50.82 -26.22
C GLN A 52 23.50 49.40 -26.67
N GLU A 53 24.34 48.74 -27.46
CA GLU A 53 24.12 47.35 -27.88
C GLU A 53 24.12 46.40 -26.67
N VAL A 54 25.10 46.53 -25.76
CA VAL A 54 25.18 45.73 -24.53
C VAL A 54 23.99 46.01 -23.60
N ALA A 55 23.58 47.26 -23.44
CA ALA A 55 22.43 47.61 -22.62
C ALA A 55 21.12 47.06 -23.21
N THR A 56 21.00 47.05 -24.53
CA THR A 56 19.82 46.50 -25.22
C THR A 56 19.80 44.98 -25.11
N GLY A 57 20.93 44.31 -25.34
CA GLY A 57 21.08 42.87 -25.15
C GLY A 57 20.85 42.44 -23.71
N ALA A 58 21.41 43.17 -22.73
CA ALA A 58 21.20 42.90 -21.31
C ALA A 58 19.72 43.05 -20.90
N ARG A 59 19.02 44.08 -21.40
CA ARG A 59 17.57 44.22 -21.16
C ARG A 59 16.78 43.04 -21.72
N GLN A 60 17.11 42.59 -22.93
CA GLN A 60 16.43 41.44 -23.54
C GLN A 60 16.68 40.15 -22.74
N LEU A 61 17.93 39.90 -22.34
CA LEU A 61 18.29 38.77 -21.48
C LEU A 61 17.57 38.82 -20.12
N VAL A 62 17.53 39.97 -19.46
CA VAL A 62 16.83 40.12 -18.18
C VAL A 62 15.33 39.91 -18.35
N SER A 63 14.73 40.41 -19.43
CA SER A 63 13.29 40.18 -19.70
C SER A 63 12.98 38.70 -19.96
N ALA A 64 13.85 38.00 -20.68
CA ALA A 64 13.72 36.57 -20.94
C ALA A 64 13.95 35.74 -19.67
N ASP A 65 14.93 36.09 -18.84
CA ASP A 65 15.18 35.43 -17.55
C ASP A 65 14.02 35.67 -16.58
N ALA A 66 13.48 36.88 -16.52
CA ALA A 66 12.32 37.20 -15.69
C ALA A 66 11.08 36.37 -16.11
N GLN A 67 10.84 36.23 -17.42
CA GLN A 67 9.77 35.38 -17.95
C GLN A 67 10.03 33.90 -17.60
N SER A 68 11.24 33.41 -17.80
CA SER A 68 11.60 32.01 -17.48
C SER A 68 11.42 31.71 -16.00
N ARG A 69 11.81 32.62 -15.10
CA ARG A 69 11.57 32.47 -13.65
C ARG A 69 10.09 32.41 -13.33
N GLN A 70 9.27 33.21 -13.99
CA GLN A 70 7.82 33.18 -13.79
C GLN A 70 7.22 31.84 -14.24
N GLU A 71 7.65 31.32 -15.38
CA GLU A 71 7.24 30.00 -15.88
C GLU A 71 7.68 28.87 -14.94
N ILE A 72 8.90 28.93 -14.39
CA ILE A 72 9.38 27.95 -13.40
C ILE A 72 8.54 27.99 -12.12
N VAL A 73 8.21 29.18 -11.61
CA VAL A 73 7.37 29.32 -10.41
C VAL A 73 5.96 28.77 -10.67
N ALA A 74 5.38 29.05 -11.85
CA ALA A 74 4.08 28.50 -12.24
C ALA A 74 4.12 26.97 -12.30
N MET A 75 5.12 26.39 -12.96
CA MET A 75 5.30 24.92 -13.01
C MET A 75 5.49 24.30 -11.62
N GLN A 76 6.25 24.96 -10.72
CA GLN A 76 6.42 24.48 -9.34
C GLN A 76 5.10 24.49 -8.58
N HIS A 77 4.28 25.52 -8.78
CA HIS A 77 2.96 25.60 -8.15
C HIS A 77 2.05 24.48 -8.63
N ASP A 78 1.99 24.24 -9.94
CA ASP A 78 1.20 23.16 -10.52
C ASP A 78 1.65 21.78 -10.03
N LEU A 79 2.97 21.56 -9.93
CA LEU A 79 3.52 20.32 -9.37
C LEU A 79 3.16 20.14 -7.89
N GLN A 80 3.11 21.21 -7.10
CA GLN A 80 2.70 21.14 -5.70
C GLN A 80 1.21 20.78 -5.57
N ILE A 81 0.36 21.37 -6.42
CA ILE A 81 -1.07 21.05 -6.47
C ILE A 81 -1.26 19.58 -6.85
N GLU A 82 -0.59 19.09 -7.90
CA GLU A 82 -0.74 17.71 -8.34
C GLU A 82 -0.24 16.72 -7.30
N ARG A 83 0.84 17.04 -6.59
CA ARG A 83 1.32 16.22 -5.45
C ARG A 83 0.27 16.17 -4.33
N ALA A 84 -0.31 17.30 -3.94
CA ALA A 84 -1.36 17.32 -2.92
C ALA A 84 -2.59 16.49 -3.34
N ASN A 85 -2.99 16.57 -4.60
CA ASN A 85 -4.08 15.76 -5.15
C ASN A 85 -3.75 14.26 -5.17
N MET A 86 -2.51 13.91 -5.53
CA MET A 86 -2.02 12.54 -5.48
C MET A 86 -2.05 12.00 -4.05
N ASP A 87 -1.52 12.73 -3.08
CA ASP A 87 -1.49 12.31 -1.68
C ASP A 87 -2.92 12.06 -1.15
N GLN A 88 -3.87 12.94 -1.47
CA GLN A 88 -5.28 12.72 -1.13
C GLN A 88 -5.87 11.46 -1.77
N ARG A 89 -5.54 11.17 -3.05
CA ARG A 89 -5.98 9.95 -3.73
C ARG A 89 -5.37 8.70 -3.09
N TRP A 90 -4.10 8.75 -2.69
CA TRP A 90 -3.43 7.66 -1.99
C TRP A 90 -4.07 7.38 -0.64
N ASP A 91 -4.38 8.43 0.13
CA ASP A 91 -5.06 8.29 1.42
C ASP A 91 -6.45 7.66 1.28
N GLN A 92 -7.20 8.05 0.26
CA GLN A 92 -8.50 7.43 -0.05
C GLN A 92 -8.35 5.94 -0.38
N LEU A 93 -7.39 5.59 -1.25
CA LEU A 93 -7.13 4.19 -1.61
C LEU A 93 -6.65 3.35 -0.41
N GLU A 94 -5.85 3.94 0.48
CA GLU A 94 -5.38 3.26 1.68
C GLU A 94 -6.53 3.04 2.68
N GLN A 95 -7.44 4.01 2.81
CA GLN A 95 -8.67 3.85 3.60
C GLN A 95 -9.58 2.77 3.01
N GLU A 96 -9.76 2.74 1.69
CA GLU A 96 -10.53 1.70 1.00
C GLU A 96 -9.89 0.32 1.17
N ARG A 97 -8.56 0.21 1.08
CA ARG A 97 -7.87 -1.06 1.34
C ARG A 97 -8.08 -1.54 2.76
N LYS A 98 -7.97 -0.64 3.75
CA LYS A 98 -8.20 -0.97 5.16
C LYS A 98 -9.64 -1.40 5.41
N SER A 99 -10.62 -0.71 4.83
CA SER A 99 -12.03 -1.08 4.98
C SER A 99 -12.31 -2.45 4.35
N LEU A 100 -11.77 -2.71 3.15
CA LEU A 100 -11.94 -3.99 2.46
C LEU A 100 -11.26 -5.16 3.18
N ALA A 101 -10.08 -4.93 3.75
CA ALA A 101 -9.40 -5.92 4.60
C ALA A 101 -10.20 -6.22 5.88
N SER A 102 -10.78 -5.19 6.50
CA SER A 102 -11.65 -5.38 7.66
C SER A 102 -12.92 -6.18 7.31
N GLN A 103 -13.52 -5.90 6.16
CA GLN A 103 -14.77 -6.53 5.72
C GLN A 103 -14.59 -8.02 5.43
N ARG A 104 -13.49 -8.41 4.78
CA ARG A 104 -13.16 -9.83 4.57
C ARG A 104 -12.92 -10.59 5.85
N HIS A 105 -12.42 -9.94 6.90
CA HIS A 105 -12.22 -10.59 8.19
C HIS A 105 -13.56 -10.94 8.85
N PHE A 106 -14.54 -10.04 8.78
CA PHE A 106 -15.89 -10.31 9.31
C PHE A 106 -16.64 -11.35 8.48
N ASP A 107 -16.55 -11.31 7.15
CA ASP A 107 -17.22 -12.30 6.28
C ASP A 107 -16.74 -13.73 6.57
N SER A 108 -15.43 -13.91 6.78
CA SER A 108 -14.87 -15.22 7.07
C SER A 108 -15.25 -15.74 8.47
N VAL A 109 -15.36 -14.84 9.45
CA VAL A 109 -15.79 -15.19 10.82
C VAL A 109 -17.29 -15.51 10.87
N ILE A 110 -18.13 -14.74 10.17
CA ILE A 110 -19.59 -14.95 10.17
C ILE A 110 -19.96 -16.28 9.49
N ALA A 111 -19.31 -16.61 8.38
CA ALA A 111 -19.55 -17.87 7.66
C ALA A 111 -19.27 -19.09 8.55
N GLU A 112 -18.15 -19.07 9.29
CA GLU A 112 -17.74 -20.16 10.18
C GLU A 112 -18.70 -20.31 11.38
N VAL A 113 -19.15 -19.19 11.96
CA VAL A 113 -20.08 -19.21 13.10
C VAL A 113 -21.45 -19.79 12.71
N ILE A 114 -21.98 -19.43 11.54
CA ILE A 114 -23.27 -19.95 11.06
C ILE A 114 -23.19 -21.46 10.79
N SER A 115 -22.10 -21.91 10.17
CA SER A 115 -21.88 -23.34 9.91
C SER A 115 -21.83 -24.15 11.22
N ASN A 116 -21.04 -23.69 12.18
CA ASN A 116 -20.90 -24.35 13.48
C ASN A 116 -22.21 -24.35 14.29
N LEU A 117 -22.99 -23.28 14.24
CA LEU A 117 -24.33 -23.24 14.85
C LEU A 117 -25.27 -24.29 14.25
N GLY A 118 -25.22 -24.48 12.93
CA GLY A 118 -26.01 -25.52 12.25
C GLY A 118 -25.68 -26.93 12.75
N ILE A 119 -24.40 -27.25 12.88
CA ILE A 119 -23.93 -28.55 13.38
C ILE A 119 -24.36 -28.75 14.84
N ILE A 120 -24.20 -27.72 15.68
CA ILE A 120 -24.64 -27.78 17.09
C ILE A 120 -26.14 -28.06 17.15
N LEU A 121 -26.96 -27.34 16.39
CA LEU A 121 -28.42 -27.54 16.35
C LEU A 121 -28.81 -28.94 15.86
N ILE A 122 -28.16 -29.45 14.82
CA ILE A 122 -28.39 -30.81 14.30
C ILE A 122 -28.05 -31.87 15.36
N CYS A 123 -27.02 -31.65 16.17
CA CYS A 123 -26.65 -32.56 17.26
C CYS A 123 -27.56 -32.41 18.49
N LEU A 124 -28.04 -31.19 18.77
CA LEU A 124 -28.94 -30.90 19.89
C LEU A 124 -30.34 -31.44 19.65
N LEU A 125 -30.83 -31.42 18.40
CA LEU A 125 -32.13 -31.94 18.00
C LEU A 125 -32.40 -33.38 18.47
N PRO A 126 -31.58 -34.40 18.11
CA PRO A 126 -31.80 -35.77 18.57
C PRO A 126 -31.63 -35.88 20.08
N LEU A 127 -30.75 -35.10 20.70
CA LEU A 127 -30.57 -35.10 22.15
C LEU A 127 -31.83 -34.60 22.87
N VAL A 128 -32.46 -33.52 22.37
CA VAL A 128 -33.73 -32.98 22.90
C VAL A 128 -34.85 -33.98 22.72
N VAL A 129 -34.92 -34.66 21.57
CA VAL A 129 -35.92 -35.71 21.31
C VAL A 129 -35.74 -36.87 22.30
N CYS A 130 -34.52 -37.40 22.45
CA CYS A 130 -34.22 -38.44 23.44
C CYS A 130 -34.55 -38.00 24.86
N TRP A 131 -34.24 -36.75 25.21
CA TRP A 131 -34.58 -36.17 26.50
C TRP A 131 -36.10 -36.07 26.73
N GLN A 132 -36.87 -35.66 25.73
CA GLN A 132 -38.33 -35.61 25.82
C GLN A 132 -38.94 -37.00 25.96
N LEU A 133 -38.48 -37.99 25.19
CA LEU A 133 -38.95 -39.37 25.31
C LEU A 133 -38.67 -39.92 26.71
N LEU A 134 -37.46 -39.68 27.25
CA LEU A 134 -37.09 -40.10 28.60
C LEU A 134 -37.92 -39.41 29.69
N ARG A 135 -38.37 -38.18 29.43
CA ARG A 135 -39.23 -37.43 30.36
C ARG A 135 -40.70 -37.86 30.28
N GLN A 136 -41.15 -38.35 29.12
CA GLN A 136 -42.51 -38.85 28.91
C GLN A 136 -42.72 -40.28 29.45
N THR A 137 -41.67 -41.10 29.58
CA THR A 137 -41.80 -42.47 30.09
C THR A 137 -42.00 -42.58 31.61
N VAL A 138 -42.28 -41.47 32.31
CA VAL A 138 -42.59 -41.46 33.74
C VAL A 138 -43.99 -40.88 33.98
N GLU A 139 -44.98 -41.37 33.23
CA GLU A 139 -46.33 -41.47 33.77
C GLU A 139 -46.44 -42.88 34.35
N PRO A 140 -46.45 -43.06 35.69
CA PRO A 140 -46.60 -44.38 36.28
C PRO A 140 -48.02 -44.85 35.97
N ALA A 141 -48.17 -45.60 34.88
CA ALA A 141 -49.32 -46.47 34.72
C ALA A 141 -49.38 -47.32 36.00
N THR A 142 -50.46 -47.16 36.74
CA THR A 142 -50.70 -47.82 38.02
C THR A 142 -50.31 -49.29 37.90
N GLU A 143 -49.49 -49.80 38.83
CA GLU A 143 -48.93 -51.16 38.79
C GLU A 143 -49.97 -52.25 38.47
N ASN A 144 -51.25 -52.00 38.80
CA ASN A 144 -52.41 -52.81 38.43
C ASN A 144 -52.66 -52.94 36.92
N GLU A 145 -52.55 -51.88 36.12
CA GLU A 145 -52.79 -51.95 34.66
C GLU A 145 -51.66 -52.71 33.96
N ILE A 146 -50.42 -52.57 34.45
CA ILE A 146 -49.26 -53.31 33.96
C ILE A 146 -49.41 -54.81 34.30
N ALA A 147 -49.89 -55.11 35.51
CA ALA A 147 -50.16 -56.48 35.94
C ALA A 147 -51.29 -57.12 35.13
N GLU A 148 -52.37 -56.40 34.83
CA GLU A 148 -53.45 -56.91 33.98
C GLU A 148 -53.00 -57.14 32.54
N LEU A 149 -52.23 -56.23 31.95
CA LEU A 149 -51.72 -56.40 30.57
C LEU A 149 -50.75 -57.59 30.45
N LEU A 150 -49.92 -57.81 31.48
CA LEU A 150 -49.04 -58.98 31.58
C LEU A 150 -49.83 -60.28 31.80
N LEU A 151 -50.91 -60.25 32.58
CA LEU A 151 -51.79 -61.40 32.78
C LEU A 151 -52.52 -61.77 31.47
N GLU A 152 -52.98 -60.76 30.72
CA GLU A 152 -53.66 -60.91 29.44
C GLU A 152 -52.72 -61.50 28.38
N ASP A 153 -51.45 -61.06 28.29
CA ASP A 153 -50.46 -61.63 27.35
C ASP A 153 -50.01 -63.05 27.76
N LEU A 154 -49.99 -63.37 29.07
CA LEU A 154 -49.66 -64.72 29.56
C LEU A 154 -50.79 -65.74 29.32
N VAL A 155 -52.05 -65.29 29.34
CA VAL A 155 -53.24 -66.11 29.09
C VAL A 155 -53.57 -66.21 27.60
N SER A 156 -53.10 -65.26 26.78
CA SER A 156 -53.36 -65.23 25.35
C SER A 156 -52.59 -66.33 24.59
N SER A 157 -53.32 -67.09 23.76
CA SER A 157 -52.79 -68.24 23.01
C SER A 157 -51.77 -67.88 21.90
N LYS A 158 -51.39 -66.61 21.75
CA LYS A 158 -50.29 -66.14 20.89
C LYS A 158 -49.55 -65.00 21.60
N PRO A 159 -48.57 -65.29 22.45
CA PRO A 159 -47.74 -64.26 23.05
C PRO A 159 -46.92 -63.58 21.95
N LEU A 160 -47.06 -62.25 21.82
CA LEU A 160 -46.29 -61.44 20.86
C LEU A 160 -44.94 -60.99 21.42
N LEU A 161 -44.76 -61.07 22.74
CA LEU A 161 -43.58 -60.58 23.46
C LEU A 161 -42.54 -61.66 23.80
N PHE A 162 -42.90 -62.95 23.72
CA PHE A 162 -41.97 -64.06 23.95
C PHE A 162 -41.52 -64.70 22.62
N PRO A 163 -40.21 -64.90 22.40
CA PRO A 163 -39.73 -65.59 21.21
C PRO A 163 -40.25 -67.03 21.22
N GLN A 164 -41.01 -67.41 20.19
CA GLN A 164 -41.48 -68.79 20.02
C GLN A 164 -40.27 -69.73 19.88
N LYS A 165 -40.19 -70.72 20.76
CA LYS A 165 -39.18 -71.78 20.72
C LYS A 165 -39.28 -72.51 19.36
N PRO A 166 -38.19 -72.60 18.56
CA PRO A 166 -38.23 -73.33 17.30
C PRO A 166 -38.49 -74.81 17.58
N PHE A 167 -39.55 -75.34 16.97
CA PHE A 167 -39.87 -76.76 16.98
C PHE A 167 -38.91 -77.47 16.01
N MET A 168 -37.86 -78.09 16.54
CA MET A 168 -36.96 -78.94 15.76
C MET A 168 -37.35 -80.41 16.04
N PRO A 169 -37.85 -81.16 15.04
CA PRO A 169 -38.03 -82.59 15.19
C PRO A 169 -36.73 -83.34 14.88
N GLU A 170 -36.44 -84.23 15.82
CA GLU A 170 -35.37 -85.19 15.96
C GLU A 170 -35.55 -86.38 15.00
N ASN A 171 -34.43 -86.83 14.44
CA ASN A 171 -34.16 -88.14 13.82
C ASN A 171 -34.85 -88.56 12.50
N SER A 172 -34.02 -88.79 11.49
CA SER A 172 -33.81 -90.14 10.90
C SER A 172 -32.55 -90.14 10.02
N GLU A 173 -31.49 -90.77 10.52
CA GLU A 173 -30.38 -91.25 9.70
C GLU A 173 -30.79 -92.50 8.91
N HIS A 174 -30.12 -92.71 7.77
CA HIS A 174 -30.07 -93.90 6.91
C HIS A 174 -31.11 -94.06 5.78
N GLN A 175 -30.71 -93.62 4.58
CA GLN A 175 -30.65 -94.51 3.42
C GLN A 175 -29.58 -93.99 2.43
N GLU A 176 -28.33 -94.41 2.64
CA GLU A 176 -27.36 -94.56 1.55
C GLU A 176 -27.89 -95.63 0.58
N LEU A 177 -27.85 -95.38 -0.74
CA LEU A 177 -27.13 -96.24 -1.68
C LEU A 177 -27.22 -95.71 -3.13
N ALA A 178 -26.03 -95.37 -3.64
CA ALA A 178 -25.55 -95.53 -5.02
C ALA A 178 -26.27 -94.81 -6.17
N SER A 179 -25.55 -93.94 -6.89
CA SER A 179 -24.84 -94.40 -8.10
C SER A 179 -24.12 -93.24 -8.81
N ASP A 180 -22.83 -93.45 -9.05
CA ASP A 180 -22.02 -92.99 -10.19
C ASP A 180 -21.53 -91.52 -10.32
N ALA A 181 -20.32 -91.32 -9.80
CA ALA A 181 -19.08 -91.00 -10.54
C ALA A 181 -18.86 -89.64 -11.28
N PRO A 182 -17.58 -89.21 -11.42
CA PRO A 182 -17.17 -87.81 -11.60
C PRO A 182 -16.62 -87.49 -13.00
N ALA A 183 -16.51 -86.20 -13.35
CA ALA A 183 -15.65 -85.76 -14.44
C ALA A 183 -14.86 -84.49 -14.05
N GLN A 184 -13.58 -84.74 -13.74
CA GLN A 184 -12.50 -83.76 -13.83
C GLN A 184 -12.20 -83.44 -15.30
N ASN A 185 -11.99 -82.16 -15.62
CA ASN A 185 -11.04 -81.64 -16.62
C ASN A 185 -11.06 -80.11 -16.46
N ARG A 186 -10.04 -79.37 -16.00
CA ARG A 186 -8.59 -79.40 -16.29
C ARG A 186 -8.29 -79.34 -17.79
N LEU A 187 -8.11 -78.13 -18.31
CA LEU A 187 -7.00 -77.65 -19.14
C LEU A 187 -7.45 -76.35 -19.82
N GLY A 188 -6.87 -75.23 -19.44
CA GLY A 188 -5.95 -74.53 -20.35
C GLY A 188 -6.71 -73.36 -20.99
N THR A 189 -6.15 -72.19 -21.24
CA THR A 189 -4.76 -71.80 -21.38
C THR A 189 -4.66 -70.29 -21.22
N MET A 190 -3.52 -69.84 -20.69
CA MET A 190 -2.89 -68.56 -21.02
C MET A 190 -3.15 -68.15 -22.48
N ASN A 191 -3.52 -66.89 -22.73
CA ASN A 191 -2.69 -66.00 -23.53
C ASN A 191 -3.26 -64.57 -23.68
N SER A 192 -2.31 -63.63 -23.59
CA SER A 192 -2.22 -62.28 -24.16
C SER A 192 -3.37 -61.29 -24.00
#